data_AF-A0A6M3JWL4-F1
#
_entry.id   AF-A0A6M3JWL4-F1
#
_cell.length_a   1.000
_cell.length_b   1.000
_cell.length_c   1.000
_cell.angle_alpha   90.00
_cell.angle_beta   90.00
_cell.angle_gamma   90.00
#
_symmetry.space_group_name_H-M   'P 1'
#
loop_
_entity.id
_entity.type
_entity.pdbx_description
1 polymer ?
#
loop_
_entity_poly.entity_id
_entity_poly.type
_entity_poly.pdbx_seq_one_letter_code
_entity_poly.pdbx_strand_id
1 'polypeptide(L)' 'MSPAASAKQKTMFCIALSIKKKETPASYSKQAAKMAETMSLEKLNEYCA' A
#
# COMPACT_ATOMS: atom_id res chain seq x y z
N MET A 1 2.19 14.38 12.92
CA MET A 1 1.49 13.10 12.66
C MET A 1 1.62 12.24 13.90
N SER A 2 0.51 11.79 14.49
CA SER A 2 0.56 10.84 15.60
C SER A 2 1.18 9.51 15.13
N PRO A 3 2.14 8.92 15.84
CA PRO A 3 2.90 7.76 15.37
C PRO A 3 2.06 6.51 15.06
N ALA A 4 0.86 6.41 15.66
CA ALA A 4 -0.10 5.33 15.37
C ALA A 4 -0.78 5.46 13.99
N ALA A 5 -0.97 6.67 13.48
CA ALA A 5 -1.54 6.90 12.14
C ALA A 5 -0.53 6.57 11.05
N SER A 6 0.76 6.88 11.27
CA SER A 6 1.83 6.57 10.32
C SER A 6 2.09 5.08 10.18
N ALA A 7 1.99 4.29 11.27
CA ALA A 7 2.17 2.83 11.19
C ALA A 7 1.07 2.16 10.36
N LYS A 8 -0.20 2.49 10.62
CA LYS A 8 -1.33 1.93 9.85
C LYS A 8 -1.30 2.35 8.38
N GLN A 9 -0.95 3.61 8.10
CA GLN A 9 -0.78 4.08 6.72
C GLN A 9 0.36 3.35 6.02
N LYS A 10 1.52 3.18 6.67
CA LYS A 10 2.66 2.43 6.13
C LYS A 10 2.27 0.99 5.78
N THR A 11 1.56 0.29 6.67
CA THR A 11 1.02 -1.05 6.38
C THR A 11 0.10 -1.03 5.15
N MET A 12 -0.75 -0.02 5.00
CA MET A 12 -1.63 0.11 3.84
C MET A 12 -0.85 0.28 2.53
N PHE A 13 0.22 1.09 2.54
CA PHE A 13 1.11 1.25 1.38
C PHE A 13 1.87 -0.03 1.05
N CYS A 14 2.32 -0.79 2.05
CA CYS A 14 2.96 -2.10 1.83
C CYS A 14 2.00 -3.14 1.25
N ILE A 15 0.74 -3.15 1.70
CA ILE A 15 -0.29 -4.02 1.11
C ILE A 15 -0.55 -3.60 -0.34
N ALA A 16 -0.64 -2.29 -0.61
CA ALA A 16 -0.84 -1.77 -1.96
C ALA A 16 0.35 -2.13 -2.87
N LEU A 17 1.58 -2.05 -2.38
CA LEU A 17 2.79 -2.49 -3.09
C LEU A 17 2.70 -3.97 -3.46
N SER A 18 2.33 -4.83 -2.51
CA SER A 18 2.20 -6.28 -2.71
C SER A 18 1.10 -6.61 -3.71
N ILE A 19 -0.03 -5.87 -3.69
CA ILE A 19 -1.10 -5.98 -4.69
C ILE A 19 -0.59 -5.56 -6.07
N LYS A 20 0.14 -4.45 -6.16
CA LYS A 20 0.69 -3.97 -7.44
C LYS A 20 1.70 -4.96 -8.05
N LYS A 21 2.47 -5.64 -7.20
CA LYS A 21 3.40 -6.73 -7.58
C LYS A 21 2.69 -8.06 -7.89
N LYS A 22 1.36 -8.13 -7.72
CA LYS A 22 0.53 -9.35 -7.87
C LYS A 22 0.90 -10.47 -6.89
N GLU A 23 1.56 -10.13 -5.78
CA GLU A 23 1.88 -11.06 -4.68
C GLU A 23 0.68 -11.24 -3.74
N THR A 24 -0.17 -10.22 -3.65
CA THR A 24 -1.40 -10.21 -2.86
C THR A 24 -2.60 -9.96 -3.77
N PRO A 25 -3.71 -10.70 -3.62
CA PRO A 25 -4.91 -10.45 -4.42
C PRO A 25 -5.54 -9.10 -4.06
N ALA A 26 -6.06 -8.36 -5.05
CA ALA A 26 -6.72 -7.06 -4.84
C ALA A 26 -7.96 -7.14 -3.92
N SER A 27 -8.56 -8.33 -3.78
CA SER A 27 -9.65 -8.60 -2.84
C SER A 27 -9.24 -8.51 -1.37
N TYR A 28 -7.93 -8.60 -1.06
CA TYR A 28 -7.42 -8.51 0.30
C TYR A 28 -7.73 -7.15 0.95
N SER A 29 -7.68 -6.07 0.17
CA SER A 29 -8.08 -4.74 0.65
C SER A 29 -8.46 -3.84 -0.53
N LYS A 30 -9.73 -3.39 -0.54
CA LYS A 30 -10.24 -2.45 -1.55
C LYS A 30 -9.47 -1.13 -1.55
N GLN A 31 -9.08 -0.65 -0.38
CA GLN A 31 -8.35 0.61 -0.24
C GLN A 31 -6.92 0.48 -0.79
N ALA A 32 -6.24 -0.61 -0.45
CA ALA A 32 -4.90 -0.87 -0.95
C ALA A 32 -4.89 -1.19 -2.46
N ALA A 33 -5.93 -1.85 -2.97
CA ALA A 33 -6.11 -2.07 -4.41
C ALA A 33 -6.24 -0.73 -5.16
N LYS A 34 -7.06 0.20 -4.66
CA LYS A 34 -7.18 1.54 -5.25
C LYS A 34 -5.85 2.31 -5.23
N MET A 35 -5.04 2.15 -4.17
CA MET A 35 -3.70 2.72 -4.12
C MET A 35 -2.76 2.06 -5.13
N ALA A 36 -2.83 0.73 -5.28
CA ALA A 36 -2.04 -0.03 -6.25
C ALA A 36 -2.33 0.37 -7.71
N GLU A 37 -3.58 0.72 -8.01
CA GLU A 37 -4.02 1.21 -9.33
C GLU A 37 -3.56 2.65 -9.60
N THR A 38 -3.64 3.53 -8.60
CA THR A 38 -3.42 4.98 -8.78
C THR A 38 -1.98 5.44 -8.56
N MET A 39 -1.15 4.65 -7.85
CA MET A 39 0.22 5.03 -7.49
C MET A 39 1.25 4.17 -8.23
N SER A 40 2.41 4.72 -8.58
CA SER A 40 3.51 3.95 -9.18
C SER A 40 4.14 2.97 -8.18
N LEU A 41 4.85 1.96 -8.70
CA LEU A 41 5.51 0.95 -7.86
C LEU A 41 6.61 1.59 -6.99
N GLU A 42 7.37 2.53 -7.55
CA GLU A 42 8.37 3.31 -6.82
C GLU A 42 7.75 4.09 -5.65
N LYS A 43 6.66 4.80 -5.91
CA LYS A 43 5.99 5.61 -4.90
C LYS A 43 5.42 4.75 -3.76
N LEU A 44 4.86 3.58 -4.09
CA LEU A 44 4.41 2.62 -3.07
C LEU A 44 5.59 2.02 -2.27
N ASN A 45 6.74 1.83 -2.92
CA ASN A 45 7.96 1.35 -2.27
C ASN A 45 8.54 2.40 -1.30
N GLU A 46 8.58 3.67 -1.70
CA GLU A 46 9.01 4.78 -0.83
C GLU A 46 8.15 4.92 0.43
N TYR A 47 6.83 4.79 0.31
CA TYR A 47 5.94 4.88 1.47
C TYR A 47 5.88 3.61 2.32
N CYS A 48 6.33 2.48 1.77
CA CYS A 48 6.46 1.22 2.51
C CYS A 48 7.81 1.11 3.23
N ALA A 49 8.85 1.85 2.81
CA ALA A 49 10.17 1.90 3.44
C ALA A 49 10.14 2.48 4.86
#